data_AF-A0A7S3N019-F1
#
_entry.id   AF-A0A7S3N019-F1
#
_cell.length_a   1.000
_cell.length_b   1.000
_cell.length_c   1.000
_cell.angle_alpha   90.00
_cell.angle_beta   90.00
_cell.angle_gamma   90.00
#
_symmetry.space_group_name_H-M   'P 1'
#
loop_
_entity.id
_entity.type
_entity.pdbx_description
1 polymer ?
#
loop_
_entity_poly.entity_id
_entity_poly.type
_entity_poly.pdbx_seq_one_letter_code
_entity_poly.pdbx_strand_id
1 'polypeptide(L)'
;EMQATQHKQIVDILKGKEDSYDVPAEFSYVKKNKNKYLIEVEESGRFDHLALSHCIGPCLTQNQTSILDVVEHECMTNCMTKAFEVRALFDQMKIKKGYK
;
A
#
# COMPACT_ATOMS: atom_id res chain seq x y z
N GLU A 1 -7.04 9.86 7.70
CA GLU A 1 -6.30 9.40 8.91
C GLU A 1 -6.98 8.25 9.65
N MET A 2 -8.29 8.33 9.92
CA MET A 2 -9.03 7.29 10.69
C MET A 2 -8.97 5.86 10.11
N GLN A 3 -8.95 5.70 8.78
CA GLN A 3 -8.85 4.39 8.10
C GLN A 3 -7.45 3.75 8.17
N ALA A 4 -6.38 4.56 8.15
CA ALA A 4 -5.00 4.06 8.19
C ALA A 4 -4.65 3.51 9.58
N THR A 5 -5.14 4.16 10.63
CA THR A 5 -4.97 3.71 12.01
C THR A 5 -5.69 2.39 12.27
N GLN A 6 -6.91 2.22 11.73
CA GLN A 6 -7.64 0.94 11.81
C GLN A 6 -6.94 -0.18 11.04
N HIS A 7 -6.42 0.11 9.84
CA HIS A 7 -5.67 -0.88 9.05
C HIS A 7 -4.41 -1.38 9.77
N LYS A 8 -3.63 -0.46 10.35
CA LYS A 8 -2.40 -0.83 11.08
C LYS A 8 -2.71 -1.69 12.31
N GLN A 9 -3.74 -1.32 13.07
CA GLN A 9 -4.21 -2.11 14.21
C GLN A 9 -4.60 -3.53 13.78
N ILE A 10 -5.36 -3.69 12.70
CA ILE A 10 -5.76 -5.02 12.18
C ILE A 10 -4.54 -5.85 11.77
N VAL A 11 -3.56 -5.26 11.09
CA VAL A 11 -2.35 -5.98 10.65
C VAL A 11 -1.51 -6.42 11.86
N ASP A 12 -1.30 -5.54 12.84
CA ASP A 12 -0.55 -5.86 14.06
C ASP A 12 -1.24 -6.96 14.88
N ILE A 13 -2.58 -6.92 14.94
CA ILE A 13 -3.43 -7.95 15.55
C ILE A 13 -3.25 -9.31 14.84
N LEU A 14 -3.27 -9.32 13.50
CA LEU A 14 -3.14 -10.54 12.71
C LEU A 14 -1.73 -11.14 12.77
N LYS A 15 -0.69 -10.30 12.85
CA LYS A 15 0.72 -10.74 12.96
C LYS A 15 1.07 -11.32 14.34
N GLY A 16 0.38 -10.88 15.40
CA GLY A 16 0.77 -11.16 16.78
C GLY A 16 0.13 -12.36 17.49
N LYS A 17 -0.97 -12.96 17.01
CA LYS A 17 -1.72 -13.96 17.80
C LYS A 17 -2.25 -15.19 17.04
N GLU A 18 -2.11 -16.34 17.70
CA GLU A 18 -2.74 -17.63 17.37
C GLU A 18 -4.24 -17.60 17.70
N ASP A 19 -5.04 -17.87 16.67
CA ASP A 19 -6.37 -18.50 16.63
C ASP A 19 -7.60 -17.92 17.38
N SER A 20 -7.49 -16.95 18.28
CA SER A 20 -8.69 -16.34 18.89
C SER A 20 -8.69 -14.81 18.82
N TYR A 21 -9.36 -14.28 17.79
CA TYR A 21 -9.69 -12.87 17.72
C TYR A 21 -11.16 -12.67 17.33
N ASP A 22 -11.83 -11.79 18.07
CA ASP A 22 -13.11 -11.18 17.72
C ASP A 22 -12.86 -10.09 16.69
N VAL A 23 -12.56 -10.54 15.47
CA VAL A 23 -12.57 -9.68 14.30
C VAL A 23 -14.03 -9.26 14.09
N PRO A 24 -14.36 -7.94 14.03
CA PRO A 24 -15.73 -7.50 13.82
C PRO A 24 -16.34 -8.22 12.61
N ALA A 25 -17.63 -8.56 12.65
CA ALA A 25 -18.27 -9.39 11.63
C ALA A 25 -18.06 -8.88 10.19
N GLU A 26 -17.92 -7.57 10.05
CA GLU A 26 -17.58 -6.82 8.84
C GLU A 26 -16.26 -7.28 8.17
N PHE A 27 -15.35 -7.88 8.93
CA PHE A 27 -14.04 -8.35 8.49
C PHE A 27 -13.91 -9.89 8.48
N SER A 28 -15.04 -10.61 8.41
CA SER A 28 -15.07 -12.08 8.31
C SER A 28 -14.19 -12.65 7.17
N TYR A 29 -14.05 -11.91 6.06
CA TYR A 29 -13.13 -12.24 4.96
C TYR A 29 -11.67 -12.33 5.42
N VAL A 30 -11.23 -11.36 6.24
CA VAL A 30 -9.86 -11.26 6.76
C VAL A 30 -9.57 -12.44 7.69
N LYS A 31 -10.52 -12.82 8.54
CA LYS A 31 -10.38 -13.99 9.42
C LYS A 31 -10.25 -15.30 8.63
N LYS A 32 -11.09 -15.49 7.60
CA LYS A 32 -11.09 -16.69 6.76
C LYS A 32 -9.87 -16.80 5.84
N ASN A 33 -9.28 -15.67 5.45
CA ASN A 33 -8.17 -15.60 4.49
C ASN A 33 -6.92 -14.92 5.06
N LYS A 34 -6.68 -15.06 6.38
CA LYS A 34 -5.63 -14.35 7.14
C LYS A 34 -4.30 -14.26 6.40
N ASN A 35 -3.74 -15.40 5.98
CA ASN A 35 -2.42 -15.44 5.33
C ASN A 35 -2.42 -14.72 3.98
N LYS A 36 -3.50 -14.88 3.18
CA LYS A 36 -3.63 -14.21 1.89
C LYS A 36 -3.73 -12.69 2.08
N TYR A 37 -4.55 -12.24 3.02
CA TYR A 37 -4.68 -10.82 3.34
C TYR A 37 -3.36 -10.21 3.83
N LEU A 38 -2.63 -10.91 4.70
CA LEU A 38 -1.31 -10.46 5.17
C LEU A 38 -0.31 -10.30 4.01
N ILE A 39 -0.29 -11.26 3.08
CA ILE A 39 0.55 -11.17 1.87
C ILE A 39 0.14 -9.97 1.02
N GLU A 40 -1.15 -9.78 0.74
CA GLU A 40 -1.65 -8.65 -0.06
C GLU A 40 -1.28 -7.29 0.58
N VAL A 41 -1.36 -7.19 1.91
CA VAL A 41 -0.95 -5.99 2.65
C VAL A 41 0.55 -5.76 2.55
N GLU A 42 1.38 -6.80 2.71
CA GLU A 42 2.83 -6.68 2.61
C GLU A 42 3.29 -6.33 1.19
N GLU A 43 2.66 -6.93 0.17
CA GLU A 43 2.88 -6.56 -1.23
C GLU A 43 2.48 -5.11 -1.49
N SER A 44 1.36 -4.66 -0.93
CA SER A 44 0.94 -3.26 -1.04
C SER A 44 1.96 -2.30 -0.41
N GLY A 45 2.39 -2.59 0.82
CA GLY A 45 3.38 -1.75 1.51
C GLY A 45 4.73 -1.72 0.79
N ARG A 46 5.18 -2.87 0.26
CA ARG A 46 6.39 -2.93 -0.58
C ARG A 46 6.25 -2.12 -1.85
N PHE A 47 5.10 -2.20 -2.52
CA PHE A 47 4.83 -1.42 -3.71
C PHE A 47 4.90 0.09 -3.40
N ASP A 48 4.24 0.55 -2.34
CA ASP A 48 4.21 1.96 -1.97
C ASP A 48 5.63 2.48 -1.68
N HIS A 49 6.44 1.70 -0.95
CA HIS A 49 7.83 2.03 -0.67
C HIS A 49 8.69 2.09 -1.95
N LEU A 50 8.52 1.14 -2.87
CA LEU A 50 9.25 1.12 -4.15
C LEU A 50 8.83 2.28 -5.06
N ALA A 51 7.53 2.56 -5.13
CA ALA A 51 7.00 3.69 -5.89
C ALA A 51 7.59 5.01 -5.35
N LEU A 52 7.54 5.22 -4.04
CA LEU A 52 8.12 6.41 -3.40
C LEU A 52 9.62 6.52 -3.67
N SER A 53 10.39 5.43 -3.51
CA SER A 53 11.84 5.48 -3.73
C SER A 53 12.20 5.81 -5.19
N HIS A 54 11.41 5.32 -6.14
CA HIS A 54 11.60 5.59 -7.57
C HIS A 54 11.18 7.01 -7.95
N CYS A 55 10.24 7.62 -7.23
CA CYS A 55 9.83 9.00 -7.44
C CYS A 55 10.75 10.02 -6.78
N ILE A 56 11.34 9.69 -5.62
CA ILE A 56 12.25 10.59 -4.90
C ILE A 56 13.47 10.97 -5.75
N GLY A 57 14.15 9.99 -6.34
CA GLY A 57 15.36 10.24 -7.14
C GLY A 57 15.20 11.27 -8.28
N PRO A 58 14.19 11.14 -9.15
CA PRO A 58 13.98 12.09 -10.25
C PRO A 58 13.28 13.39 -9.84
N CYS A 59 12.50 13.40 -8.76
CA CYS A 59 11.70 14.56 -8.38
C CYS A 59 12.35 15.43 -7.30
N LEU A 60 13.14 14.86 -6.39
CA LEU A 60 13.81 15.62 -5.33
C LEU A 60 15.23 15.95 -5.77
N THR A 61 15.40 17.16 -6.28
CA THR A 61 16.69 17.64 -6.77
C THR A 61 17.34 18.62 -5.80
N GLN A 62 16.54 19.29 -4.97
CA GLN A 62 17.00 20.19 -3.92
C GLN A 62 17.13 19.44 -2.58
N ASN A 63 18.26 18.74 -2.39
CA ASN A 63 18.60 18.07 -1.12
C ASN A 63 18.90 19.03 0.06
N GLN A 64 18.55 20.31 -0.03
CA GLN A 64 18.96 21.34 0.92
C GLN A 64 17.88 21.71 1.94
N THR A 65 16.61 21.36 1.70
CA THR A 65 15.53 21.70 2.64
C THR A 65 14.55 20.54 2.81
N SER A 66 13.87 20.49 3.96
CA SER A 66 12.81 19.52 4.23
C SER A 66 11.46 19.92 3.61
N ILE A 67 11.43 20.98 2.81
CA ILE A 67 10.21 21.53 2.21
C ILE A 67 10.31 21.33 0.70
N LEU A 68 9.32 20.64 0.13
CA LEU A 68 9.20 20.48 -1.31
C LEU A 68 8.78 21.81 -1.93
N ASP A 69 9.46 22.22 -2.99
CA ASP A 69 8.94 23.29 -3.83
C ASP A 69 7.74 22.79 -4.66
N VAL A 70 7.04 23.71 -5.32
CA VAL A 70 5.82 23.39 -6.09
C VAL A 70 6.12 22.40 -7.23
N VAL A 71 7.29 22.52 -7.88
CA VAL A 71 7.68 21.67 -9.00
C VAL A 71 8.01 20.27 -8.52
N GLU A 72 8.75 20.14 -7.41
CA GLU A 72 9.07 18.86 -6.78
C GLU A 72 7.79 18.17 -6.28
N HIS A 73 6.85 18.93 -5.70
CA HIS A 73 5.55 18.42 -5.27
C HIS A 73 4.70 17.90 -6.43
N GLU A 74 4.60 18.66 -7.52
CA GLU A 74 3.89 18.24 -8.73
C GLU A 74 4.54 17.01 -9.37
N CYS A 75 5.86 16.97 -9.44
CA CYS A 75 6.60 15.80 -9.94
C CYS A 75 6.30 14.55 -9.10
N MET A 76 6.40 14.64 -7.77
CA MET A 76 6.11 13.54 -6.86
C MET A 76 4.67 13.04 -7.01
N THR A 77 3.71 13.95 -7.08
CA THR A 77 2.28 13.62 -7.24
C THR A 77 2.02 12.92 -8.57
N ASN A 78 2.59 13.42 -9.67
CA ASN A 78 2.43 12.82 -10.99
C ASN A 78 3.09 11.43 -11.06
N CYS A 79 4.30 11.30 -10.51
CA CYS A 79 5.02 10.03 -10.49
C CYS A 79 4.27 8.96 -9.67
N MET A 80 3.77 9.30 -8.49
CA MET A 80 2.99 8.39 -7.66
C MET A 80 1.66 8.01 -8.34
N THR A 81 0.98 8.97 -8.96
CA THR A 81 -0.24 8.71 -9.73
C THR A 81 0.02 7.68 -10.83
N LYS A 82 1.12 7.83 -11.58
CA LYS A 82 1.50 6.87 -12.61
C LYS A 82 1.86 5.49 -12.07
N ALA A 83 2.54 5.43 -10.94
CA ALA A 83 2.79 4.15 -10.28
C ALA A 83 1.47 3.43 -9.94
N PHE A 84 0.50 4.15 -9.35
CA PHE A 84 -0.80 3.58 -9.01
C PHE A 84 -1.63 3.17 -10.24
N GLU A 85 -1.60 3.95 -11.33
CA GLU A 85 -2.23 3.57 -12.59
C GLU A 85 -1.66 2.24 -13.12
N VAL A 86 -0.33 2.09 -13.11
CA VAL A 86 0.34 0.85 -13.55
C VAL A 86 -0.06 -0.32 -12.65
N ARG A 87 -0.07 -0.14 -11.33
CA ARG A 87 -0.52 -1.18 -10.40
C ARG A 87 -1.97 -1.60 -10.65
N ALA A 88 -2.87 -0.63 -10.81
CA ALA A 88 -4.28 -0.91 -11.10
C ALA A 88 -4.44 -1.69 -12.41
N LEU A 89 -3.64 -1.38 -13.43
CA LEU A 89 -3.62 -2.14 -14.70
C LEU A 89 -3.17 -3.59 -14.47
N PHE A 90 -2.12 -3.82 -13.69
CA PHE A 90 -1.67 -5.17 -13.36
C PHE A 90 -2.71 -5.95 -12.55
N ASP A 91 -3.37 -5.31 -11.59
CA ASP A 91 -4.43 -5.94 -10.80
C ASP A 91 -5.62 -6.32 -11.68
N GLN A 92 -6.04 -5.44 -12.60
CA GLN A 92 -7.05 -5.77 -13.60
C GLN A 92 -6.63 -6.95 -14.50
N MET A 93 -5.36 -7.02 -14.91
CA MET A 93 -4.85 -8.13 -15.70
C MET A 93 -4.83 -9.45 -14.92
N LYS A 94 -4.45 -9.42 -13.64
CA LYS A 94 -4.49 -10.59 -12.74
C LYS A 94 -5.93 -11.12 -12.63
N ILE A 95 -6.91 -10.23 -12.45
CA ILE A 95 -8.34 -10.58 -12.38
C ILE A 95 -8.82 -11.19 -13.70
N LYS A 96 -8.50 -10.55 -14.85
CA LYS A 96 -8.95 -11.02 -16.17
C LYS A 96 -8.36 -12.36 -16.60
N LYS A 97 -7.11 -12.64 -16.23
CA LYS A 97 -6.41 -13.87 -16.65
C LYS A 97 -6.53 -15.04 -15.68
N GLY A 98 -7.16 -14.86 -14.52
CA GLY A 98 -7.28 -15.93 -13.52
C GLY A 98 -5.92 -16.50 -13.08
N TYR A 99 -4.86 -15.67 -13.08
CA TYR A 99 -3.54 -16.08 -12.58
C TYR A 99 -3.68 -16.41 -11.10
N LYS A 100 -3.70 -17.71 -10.79
CA LYS A 100 -3.61 -18.29 -9.46
C LYS A 100 -2.16 -18.40 -9.04
#